data_AF-A0A7S3ZIR1-F1
#
_entry.id   AF-A0A7S3ZIR1-F1
#
_cell.length_a   1.000
_cell.length_b   1.000
_cell.length_c   1.000
_cell.angle_alpha   90.00
_cell.angle_beta   90.00
_cell.angle_gamma   90.00
#
_symmetry.space_group_name_H-M   'P 1'
#
loop_
_entity.id
_entity.type
_entity.pdbx_description
1 polymer ?
#
loop_
_entity_poly.entity_id
_entity_poly.type
_entity_poly.pdbx_seq_one_letter_code
_entity_poly.pdbx_strand_id
1 'polypeptide(L)'
;QSTETHTCNDDAFGWGWEEGVPDWAVQAVEDALVKELNFFQEARNCQQGKANLAENPIPGIKFPRVFPRLTALSVLTMGYEEGVPLNDEGAMRAARVYTVHVAERIS
;
A
#
# COMPACT_ATOMS: atom_id res chain seq x y z
N GLN A 1 -17.79 49.29 -5.10
CA GLN A 1 -17.68 47.95 -5.69
C GLN A 1 -16.60 47.23 -4.91
N SER A 2 -17.01 46.44 -3.92
CA SER A 2 -16.11 45.61 -3.11
C SER A 2 -16.04 44.26 -3.80
N THR A 3 -14.83 43.84 -4.14
CA THR A 3 -14.55 42.57 -4.78
C THR A 3 -14.77 41.46 -3.76
N GLU A 4 -15.86 40.71 -3.91
CA GLU A 4 -16.10 39.49 -3.16
C GLU A 4 -15.08 38.43 -3.61
N THR A 5 -14.14 38.11 -2.72
CA THR A 5 -13.30 36.92 -2.87
C THR A 5 -14.19 35.70 -2.64
N HIS A 6 -14.44 34.95 -3.71
CA HIS A 6 -15.14 33.66 -3.68
C HIS A 6 -14.27 32.68 -2.88
N THR A 7 -14.56 32.50 -1.59
CA THR A 7 -14.00 31.40 -0.81
C THR A 7 -14.66 30.11 -1.30
N CYS A 8 -13.86 29.16 -1.75
CA CYS A 8 -14.37 27.84 -2.11
C CYS A 8 -15.02 27.21 -0.87
N ASN A 9 -16.19 26.61 -1.06
CA ASN A 9 -16.95 25.97 0.02
C ASN A 9 -16.10 24.92 0.75
N ASP A 10 -16.02 25.10 2.06
CA ASP A 10 -15.39 24.25 3.08
C ASP A 10 -16.15 22.93 3.32
N ASP A 11 -16.57 22.24 2.27
CA ASP A 11 -17.10 20.87 2.38
C ASP A 11 -15.96 19.84 2.24
N ALA A 12 -14.76 20.16 2.74
CA ALA A 12 -13.56 19.38 2.57
C ALA A 12 -13.62 18.07 3.39
N PHE A 13 -14.29 17.07 2.80
CA PHE A 13 -14.17 15.64 3.04
C PHE A 13 -14.27 15.21 4.51
N GLY A 14 -15.48 14.84 4.95
CA GLY A 14 -15.88 13.72 5.85
C GLY A 14 -14.96 13.09 6.91
N TRP A 15 -13.85 13.71 7.30
CA TRP A 15 -12.83 13.19 8.22
C TRP A 15 -12.86 13.90 9.58
N GLY A 16 -13.82 14.82 9.80
CA GLY A 16 -14.07 15.45 11.10
C GLY A 16 -13.11 16.59 11.49
N TRP A 17 -12.45 17.22 10.51
CA TRP A 17 -11.55 18.34 10.79
C TRP A 17 -12.30 19.67 10.67
N GLU A 18 -12.65 20.28 11.81
CA GLU A 18 -13.36 21.56 11.87
C GLU A 18 -12.48 22.76 11.46
N GLU A 19 -11.15 22.60 11.43
CA GLU A 19 -10.18 23.69 11.17
C GLU A 19 -9.37 23.50 9.87
N GLY A 20 -9.82 22.61 8.97
CA GLY A 20 -9.10 22.26 7.74
C GLY A 20 -8.08 21.13 7.92
N VAL A 21 -7.39 20.75 6.84
CA VAL A 21 -6.43 19.63 6.85
C VAL A 21 -5.13 20.07 7.56
N PRO A 22 -4.69 19.37 8.62
CA PRO A 22 -3.46 19.74 9.31
C PRO A 22 -2.21 19.60 8.41
N ASP A 23 -1.23 20.49 8.56
CA ASP A 23 0.03 20.47 7.78
C ASP A 23 0.77 19.13 7.87
N TRP A 24 0.75 18.47 9.04
CA TRP A 24 1.38 17.16 9.21
C TRP A 24 0.71 16.09 8.34
N ALA A 25 -0.59 16.19 8.10
CA ALA A 25 -1.34 15.25 7.27
C ALA A 25 -1.02 15.47 5.79
N VAL A 26 -0.90 16.74 5.37
CA VAL A 26 -0.42 17.09 4.02
C VAL A 26 0.98 16.53 3.79
N GLN A 27 1.91 16.78 4.72
CA GLN A 27 3.28 16.26 4.62
C GLN A 27 3.32 14.73 4.56
N ALA A 28 2.52 14.05 5.39
CA ALA A 28 2.45 12.60 5.40
C ALA A 28 1.96 12.03 4.04
N VAL A 29 1.00 12.71 3.40
CA VAL A 29 0.51 12.32 2.07
C VAL A 29 1.59 12.57 1.01
N GLU A 30 2.25 13.73 1.01
CA GLU A 30 3.33 14.03 0.06
C GLU A 30 4.48 13.02 0.16
N ASP A 31 4.92 12.72 1.37
CA ASP A 31 5.98 11.74 1.64
C ASP A 31 5.59 10.33 1.20
N ALA A 32 4.33 9.95 1.41
CA ALA A 32 3.82 8.67 0.95
C ALA A 32 3.74 8.64 -0.59
N LEU A 33 3.22 9.69 -1.22
CA LEU A 33 3.03 9.75 -2.67
C LEU A 33 4.36 9.59 -3.42
N VAL A 34 5.43 10.24 -2.96
CA VAL A 34 6.76 10.12 -3.57
C VAL A 34 7.28 8.68 -3.50
N LYS A 35 6.96 7.94 -2.44
CA LYS A 35 7.36 6.54 -2.29
C LYS A 35 6.50 5.63 -3.16
N GLU A 36 5.19 5.82 -3.16
CA GLU A 36 4.22 5.03 -3.94
C GLU A 36 4.43 5.21 -5.46
N LEU A 37 4.88 6.38 -5.91
CA LEU A 37 5.17 6.65 -7.33
C LEU A 37 6.51 6.10 -7.81
N ASN A 38 7.33 5.49 -6.94
CA ASN A 38 8.62 4.94 -7.30
C ASN A 38 8.61 3.40 -7.31
N PHE A 39 8.16 2.83 -8.43
CA PHE A 39 8.08 1.38 -8.58
C PHE A 39 9.44 0.67 -8.69
N PHE A 40 10.55 1.39 -8.94
CA PHE A 40 11.88 0.80 -8.79
C PHE A 40 12.20 0.52 -7.32
N GLN A 41 11.80 1.42 -6.41
CA GLN A 41 12.00 1.22 -4.99
C GLN A 41 11.15 0.06 -4.48
N GLU A 42 9.90 -0.03 -4.92
CA GLU A 42 9.02 -1.16 -4.58
C GLU A 42 9.57 -2.51 -5.08
N ALA A 43 10.04 -2.56 -6.33
CA ALA A 43 10.71 -3.74 -6.89
C ALA A 43 11.92 -4.19 -6.05
N ARG A 44 12.76 -3.24 -5.63
CA ARG A 44 13.92 -3.51 -4.75
C ARG A 44 13.48 -4.01 -3.40
N ASN A 45 12.48 -3.38 -2.78
CA ASN A 45 11.96 -3.79 -1.48
C ASN A 45 11.41 -5.21 -1.52
N CYS A 46 10.68 -5.59 -2.58
CA CYS A 46 10.19 -6.95 -2.76
C CYS A 46 11.34 -7.97 -2.87
N GLN A 47 12.38 -7.66 -3.64
CA GLN A 47 13.55 -8.53 -3.76
C GLN A 47 14.33 -8.63 -2.44
N GLN A 48 14.47 -7.52 -1.72
CA GLN A 48 15.12 -7.48 -0.41
C GLN A 48 14.34 -8.26 0.64
N GLY A 49 13.01 -8.14 0.68
CA GLY A 49 12.16 -8.92 1.58
C GLY A 49 12.32 -10.42 1.36
N LYS A 50 12.39 -10.86 0.09
CA LYS A 50 12.70 -12.25 -0.24
C LYS A 50 14.09 -12.67 0.27
N ALA A 51 15.10 -11.82 0.11
CA ALA A 51 16.45 -12.10 0.58
C ALA A 51 16.53 -12.18 2.11
N ASN A 52 15.84 -11.29 2.82
CA ASN A 52 15.80 -11.27 4.29
C ASN A 52 15.21 -12.56 4.88
N LEU A 53 14.28 -13.20 4.16
CA LEU A 53 13.67 -14.46 4.57
C LEU A 53 14.34 -15.70 3.94
N ALA A 54 15.49 -15.55 3.29
CA ALA A 54 16.20 -16.67 2.68
C ALA A 54 16.79 -17.64 3.72
N GLU A 55 17.33 -17.09 4.83
CA GLU A 55 17.94 -17.89 5.89
C GLU A 55 16.90 -18.47 6.86
N ASN A 56 15.79 -17.76 7.07
CA ASN A 56 14.69 -18.17 7.93
C ASN A 56 13.36 -18.05 7.18
N PRO A 57 13.05 -19.00 6.26
CA PRO A 57 11.84 -18.93 5.47
C PRO A 57 10.59 -19.19 6.33
N ILE A 58 9.59 -18.33 6.21
CA ILE A 58 8.28 -18.54 6.84
C ILE A 58 7.43 -19.43 5.91
N PRO A 59 6.99 -20.62 6.35
CA PRO A 59 6.17 -21.50 5.53
C PRO A 59 4.87 -20.83 5.09
N GLY A 60 4.60 -20.87 3.78
CA GLY A 60 3.38 -20.30 3.18
C GLY A 60 3.48 -18.84 2.76
N ILE A 61 4.57 -18.13 3.09
CA ILE A 61 4.85 -16.80 2.53
C ILE A 61 5.59 -16.95 1.20
N LYS A 62 5.12 -16.23 0.18
CA LYS A 62 5.74 -16.19 -1.15
C LYS A 62 5.98 -14.74 -1.57
N PHE A 63 7.08 -14.51 -2.25
CA PHE A 63 7.37 -13.23 -2.90
C PHE A 63 7.24 -13.41 -4.40
N PRO A 64 6.47 -12.56 -5.10
CA PRO A 64 6.36 -12.66 -6.54
C PRO A 64 7.72 -12.39 -7.19
N ARG A 65 7.96 -13.04 -8.34
CA ARG A 65 9.17 -12.76 -9.14
C ARG A 65 9.06 -11.37 -9.77
N VAL A 66 9.98 -10.46 -9.44
CA VAL A 66 10.13 -9.19 -10.17
C VAL A 66 10.78 -9.44 -11.54
N PHE A 67 10.33 -8.73 -12.57
CA PHE A 67 10.93 -8.73 -13.92
C PHE A 67 11.60 -7.38 -14.24
N PRO A 68 12.87 -7.16 -13.83
CA PRO A 68 13.49 -5.82 -13.88
C PRO A 68 13.56 -5.20 -15.27
N ARG A 69 13.70 -6.04 -16.31
CA ARG A 69 13.75 -5.57 -17.71
C ARG A 69 12.40 -5.03 -18.21
N LEU A 70 11.32 -5.29 -17.49
CA LEU A 70 9.95 -4.85 -17.78
C LEU A 70 9.43 -3.87 -16.71
N THR A 71 10.27 -3.48 -15.73
CA THR A 71 9.93 -2.50 -14.69
C THR A 71 10.49 -1.13 -15.09
N ALA A 72 9.68 -0.10 -14.89
CA ALA A 72 10.01 1.32 -15.09
C ALA A 72 9.54 2.15 -13.88
N LEU A 73 9.78 3.46 -13.90
CA LEU A 73 9.33 4.35 -12.82
C LEU A 73 7.82 4.28 -12.58
N SER A 74 7.04 4.14 -13.65
CA SER A 74 5.57 4.14 -13.63
C SER A 74 4.93 2.78 -13.95
N VAL A 75 5.73 1.72 -14.09
CA VAL A 75 5.21 0.34 -14.26
C VAL A 75 6.03 -0.66 -13.44
N LEU A 76 5.38 -1.43 -12.56
CA LEU A 76 5.97 -2.58 -11.87
C LEU A 76 5.50 -3.89 -12.51
N THR A 77 6.44 -4.69 -13.05
CA THR A 77 6.11 -6.00 -13.63
C THR A 77 6.56 -7.15 -12.73
N MET A 78 5.61 -7.99 -12.33
CA MET A 78 5.82 -9.10 -11.40
C MET A 78 5.11 -10.39 -11.84
N GLY A 79 5.52 -11.52 -11.27
CA GLY A 79 4.82 -12.80 -11.43
C GLY A 79 3.40 -12.71 -10.90
N TYR A 80 2.45 -13.27 -11.65
CA TYR A 80 1.07 -13.35 -11.21
C TYR A 80 0.93 -14.44 -10.14
N GLU A 81 0.32 -14.09 -9.02
CA GLU A 81 0.00 -15.01 -7.92
C GLU A 81 -1.52 -14.99 -7.72
N GLU A 82 -2.12 -16.17 -7.60
CA GLU A 82 -3.55 -16.33 -7.34
C GLU A 82 -3.79 -16.61 -5.86
N GLY A 83 -4.84 -16.01 -5.29
CA GLY A 83 -5.19 -16.21 -3.90
C GLY A 83 -6.42 -15.40 -3.49
N VAL A 84 -6.80 -15.55 -2.22
CA VAL A 84 -7.88 -14.77 -1.62
C VAL A 84 -7.29 -13.50 -1.00
N PRO A 85 -7.80 -12.29 -1.34
CA PRO A 85 -7.37 -11.06 -0.72
C PRO A 85 -7.64 -11.06 0.79
N LEU A 86 -6.68 -10.58 1.59
CA LEU A 86 -6.80 -10.58 3.06
C LEU A 86 -7.93 -9.67 3.58
N ASN A 87 -8.35 -8.71 2.77
CA ASN A 87 -9.46 -7.79 3.08
C ASN A 87 -10.83 -8.32 2.63
N ASP A 88 -10.91 -9.45 1.93
CA ASP A 88 -12.18 -10.09 1.59
C ASP A 88 -12.55 -11.12 2.66
N GLU A 89 -13.20 -10.65 3.74
CA GLU A 89 -13.59 -11.52 4.85
C GLU A 89 -14.52 -12.65 4.44
N GLY A 90 -15.37 -12.43 3.42
CA GLY A 90 -16.31 -13.42 2.92
C GLY A 90 -15.59 -14.57 2.22
N ALA A 91 -14.73 -14.24 1.27
CA ALA A 91 -13.91 -15.22 0.56
C ALA A 91 -12.92 -15.92 1.49
N MET A 92 -12.33 -15.21 2.46
CA MET A 92 -11.42 -15.79 3.45
C MET A 92 -12.13 -16.83 4.32
N ARG A 93 -13.33 -16.52 4.83
CA ARG A 93 -14.18 -17.48 5.56
C ARG A 93 -14.55 -18.68 4.70
N ALA A 94 -14.93 -18.47 3.45
CA ALA A 94 -15.27 -19.55 2.52
C ALA A 94 -14.06 -20.46 2.23
N ALA A 95 -12.86 -19.89 2.12
CA ALA A 95 -11.60 -20.61 1.97
C ALA A 95 -11.06 -21.21 3.28
N ARG A 96 -11.77 -21.02 4.40
CA ARG A 96 -11.35 -21.43 5.76
C ARG A 96 -9.97 -20.86 6.16
N VAL A 97 -9.66 -19.66 5.68
CA VAL A 97 -8.48 -18.89 6.06
C VAL A 97 -8.90 -17.85 7.10
N TYR A 98 -8.23 -17.84 8.25
CA TYR A 98 -8.51 -16.93 9.34
C TYR A 98 -7.31 -15.99 9.55
N THR A 99 -7.55 -14.68 9.58
CA THR A 99 -6.50 -13.65 9.65
C THR A 99 -5.63 -13.75 10.91
N VAL A 100 -6.19 -14.24 12.02
CA VAL A 100 -5.43 -14.51 13.26
C VAL A 100 -4.24 -15.46 13.03
N HIS A 101 -4.42 -16.49 12.21
CA HIS A 101 -3.35 -17.43 11.87
C HIS A 101 -2.33 -16.86 10.88
N VAL A 102 -2.66 -15.76 10.18
CA VAL A 102 -1.72 -15.06 9.30
C VAL A 102 -0.80 -14.19 10.14
N ALA A 103 -1.34 -13.44 11.11
CA ALA A 103 -0.53 -12.59 11.99
C ALA A 103 0.49 -13.38 12.82
N GLU A 104 0.09 -14.54 13.38
CA GLU A 104 0.96 -15.44 14.16
C GLU A 104 2.15 -16.01 13.38
N ARG A 105 2.11 -15.99 12.04
CA ARG A 105 3.19 -16.50 11.19
C ARG A 105 4.26 -15.46 10.84
N ILE A 106 3.98 -14.18 11.07
CA ILE A 106 4.84 -13.06 10.65
C ILE A 106 5.41 -12.31 11.88
N SER A 107 4.87 -12.55 13.07
CA SER A 107 5.37 -12.09 14.38
C SER A 107 6.46 -12.97 14.95
#